data_AF-A0AAD6Z8U4-F1
#
_entry.id   AF-A0AAD6Z8U4-F1
#
_cell.length_a   1.000
_cell.length_b   1.000
_cell.length_c   1.000
_cell.angle_alpha   90.00
_cell.angle_beta   90.00
_cell.angle_gamma   90.00
#
_symmetry.space_group_name_H-M   'P 1'
#
loop_
_entity.id
_entity.type
_entity.pdbx_description
1 polymer ?
#
loop_
_entity_poly.entity_id
_entity_poly.type
_entity_poly.pdbx_seq_one_letter_code
_entity_poly.pdbx_strand_id
1 'polypeptide(L)'
;MKAFISTLLGYDPERKDLDSGILGVVKAYYGCVEAQGRGTFHCHMLVWVEGGLNPNEIKKRALSNHESDVEFGKRLLAFLDDTISNSIPEDPDPRVTVPSDNHHPCSVRGMPLESDVDSLSAERQKDLRNIVLQCQSHSHSKTCFKYWRGPPEPKTCRFDLHEDNFRAISSFDPETGEIHLRCLNGLVNNFNTTMIEALRNNMDIKFIGSGASAKGILYYITDYITKSQLKTHIAFAMLELAVKKLGEYNPLEDEITTRAKRMLQKYAYAMISQQELSAQQVASYLLDFEDHFTSHSYRNFYWTSFENFINKEDPSPECYPSKFSASSPENTEIDDDSESESGDGDEPDLVFLNDLLDGQPEDSDGTADMGDAEEEIRVSFDGSGKLVPMGNQLADYQQRGKELNHSLQVI
;
A
#
# COMPACT_ATOMS: atom_id res chain seq x y z
N MET A 1 -2.49 -11.60 -14.34
CA MET A 1 -3.44 -11.10 -13.34
C MET A 1 -4.88 -11.53 -13.58
N LYS A 2 -5.49 -11.29 -14.75
CA LYS A 2 -6.89 -11.71 -15.02
C LYS A 2 -7.16 -13.19 -14.69
N ALA A 3 -6.31 -14.10 -15.16
CA ALA A 3 -6.41 -15.53 -14.84
C ALA A 3 -6.26 -15.84 -13.33
N PHE A 4 -5.39 -15.09 -12.63
CA PHE A 4 -5.25 -15.22 -11.19
C PHE A 4 -6.55 -14.81 -10.47
N ILE A 5 -7.17 -13.70 -10.89
CA ILE A 5 -8.44 -13.21 -10.32
C ILE A 5 -9.59 -14.19 -10.60
N SER A 6 -9.73 -14.65 -11.84
CA SER A 6 -10.84 -15.55 -12.20
C SER A 6 -10.67 -16.96 -11.65
N THR A 7 -9.44 -17.49 -11.60
CA THR A 7 -9.19 -18.91 -11.32
C THR A 7 -8.74 -19.16 -9.90
N LEU A 8 -7.82 -18.36 -9.36
CA LEU A 8 -7.34 -18.57 -7.98
C LEU A 8 -8.22 -17.85 -6.98
N LEU A 9 -8.54 -16.57 -7.21
CA LEU A 9 -9.47 -15.84 -6.34
C LEU A 9 -10.93 -16.28 -6.54
N GLY A 10 -11.25 -16.92 -7.67
CA GLY A 10 -12.62 -17.36 -7.98
C GLY A 10 -13.61 -16.20 -8.05
N TYR A 11 -13.16 -14.99 -8.42
CA TYR A 11 -14.05 -13.84 -8.41
C TYR A 11 -15.04 -13.89 -9.58
N ASP A 12 -16.32 -14.01 -9.25
CA ASP A 12 -17.43 -13.87 -10.18
C ASP A 12 -18.12 -12.50 -10.01
N PRO A 13 -18.05 -11.59 -11.00
CA PRO A 13 -18.74 -10.30 -10.95
C PRO A 13 -20.27 -10.43 -10.89
N GLU A 14 -20.84 -11.53 -11.40
CA GLU A 14 -22.28 -11.78 -11.37
C GLU A 14 -22.74 -12.41 -10.05
N ARG A 15 -21.80 -12.86 -9.20
CA ARG A 15 -22.03 -13.60 -7.95
C ARG A 15 -22.97 -14.79 -8.10
N LYS A 16 -22.99 -15.42 -9.27
CA LYS A 16 -23.78 -16.62 -9.57
C LYS A 16 -23.04 -17.88 -9.14
N ASP A 17 -21.73 -17.87 -9.34
CA ASP A 17 -20.82 -18.90 -8.85
C ASP A 17 -20.20 -18.42 -7.53
N LEU A 18 -20.52 -19.13 -6.45
CA LEU A 18 -19.96 -18.90 -5.12
C LEU A 18 -18.99 -20.03 -4.75
N ASP A 19 -18.54 -20.83 -5.73
CA ASP A 19 -17.44 -21.75 -5.52
C ASP A 19 -16.25 -20.94 -4.98
N SER A 20 -15.85 -21.26 -3.75
CA SER A 20 -14.87 -20.47 -3.02
C SER A 20 -13.52 -20.55 -3.71
N GLY A 21 -12.94 -19.40 -4.04
CA GLY A 21 -11.53 -19.30 -4.40
C GLY A 21 -10.63 -19.70 -3.24
N ILE A 22 -9.31 -19.68 -3.48
CA ILE A 22 -8.32 -20.15 -2.50
C ILE A 22 -8.26 -19.33 -1.20
N LEU A 23 -8.88 -18.14 -1.18
CA LEU A 23 -9.00 -17.27 0.00
C LEU A 23 -10.43 -17.27 0.58
N GLY A 24 -11.33 -18.11 0.05
CA GLY A 24 -12.76 -18.04 0.30
C GLY A 24 -13.54 -17.31 -0.80
N VAL A 25 -14.79 -16.97 -0.51
CA VAL A 25 -15.68 -16.25 -1.45
C VAL A 25 -15.25 -14.79 -1.51
N VAL A 26 -14.71 -14.34 -2.64
CA VAL A 26 -14.23 -12.95 -2.80
C VAL A 26 -15.39 -12.02 -3.15
N LYS A 27 -15.58 -10.95 -2.36
CA LYS A 27 -16.56 -9.89 -2.61
C LYS A 27 -16.03 -8.77 -3.49
N ALA A 28 -14.80 -8.38 -3.23
CA ALA A 28 -14.19 -7.24 -3.89
C ALA A 28 -12.67 -7.42 -3.97
N TYR A 29 -12.06 -6.73 -4.91
CA TYR A 29 -10.62 -6.57 -4.95
C TYR A 29 -10.26 -5.25 -5.63
N TYR A 30 -9.07 -4.77 -5.29
CA TYR A 30 -8.40 -3.68 -5.97
C TYR A 30 -6.93 -4.02 -6.06
N GLY A 31 -6.36 -3.98 -7.26
CA GLY A 31 -4.93 -4.17 -7.46
C GLY A 31 -4.34 -3.12 -8.38
N CYS A 32 -3.12 -2.67 -8.08
CA CYS A 32 -2.33 -1.81 -8.95
C CYS A 32 -1.00 -2.50 -9.30
N VAL A 33 -0.48 -2.21 -10.49
CA VAL A 33 0.80 -2.71 -10.99
C VAL A 33 1.78 -1.55 -11.06
N GLU A 34 2.85 -1.64 -10.28
CA GLU A 34 3.95 -0.68 -10.31
C GLU A 34 5.17 -1.32 -10.97
N ALA A 35 5.88 -0.56 -11.80
CA ALA A 35 7.24 -0.94 -12.18
C ALA A 35 8.22 -0.44 -11.14
N GLN A 36 8.95 -1.37 -10.52
CA GLN A 36 10.02 -1.01 -9.61
C GLN A 36 11.18 -0.35 -10.36
N GLY A 37 12.05 0.37 -9.65
CA GLY A 37 13.23 1.03 -10.22
C GLY A 37 14.25 0.11 -10.92
N ARG A 38 13.98 -1.20 -11.02
CA ARG A 38 14.74 -2.20 -11.78
C ARG A 38 13.98 -2.72 -13.02
N GLY A 39 12.81 -2.17 -13.32
CA GLY A 39 11.96 -2.55 -14.46
C GLY A 39 11.08 -3.79 -14.26
N THR A 40 11.10 -4.40 -13.07
CA THR A 40 10.22 -5.52 -12.73
C THR A 40 8.85 -5.02 -12.27
N PHE A 41 7.78 -5.65 -12.76
CA PHE A 41 6.43 -5.34 -12.33
C PHE A 41 6.10 -6.04 -11.01
N HIS A 42 5.50 -5.29 -10.10
CA HIS A 42 4.94 -5.79 -8.86
C HIS A 42 3.47 -5.40 -8.79
N CYS A 43 2.64 -6.32 -8.31
CA CYS A 43 1.23 -6.04 -8.05
C CYS A 43 0.99 -5.92 -6.55
N HIS A 44 0.43 -4.78 -6.13
CA HIS A 44 -0.13 -4.61 -4.79
C HIS A 44 -1.64 -4.81 -4.90
N MET A 45 -2.21 -5.71 -4.11
CA MET A 45 -3.63 -6.07 -4.21
C MET A 45 -4.27 -6.21 -2.83
N LEU A 46 -5.44 -5.58 -2.68
CA LEU A 46 -6.38 -5.79 -1.60
C LEU A 46 -7.48 -6.74 -2.08
N VAL A 47 -7.82 -7.71 -1.24
CA VAL A 47 -8.88 -8.68 -1.49
C VAL A 47 -9.81 -8.73 -0.28
N TRP A 48 -11.09 -8.49 -0.52
CA TRP A 48 -12.14 -8.57 0.50
C TRP A 48 -12.90 -9.88 0.34
N VAL A 49 -12.94 -10.67 1.41
CA VAL A 49 -13.62 -11.96 1.46
C VAL A 49 -14.96 -11.85 2.18
N GLU A 50 -15.95 -12.64 1.77
CA GLU A 50 -17.26 -12.72 2.40
C GLU A 50 -17.12 -13.07 3.88
N GLY A 51 -17.83 -12.35 4.74
CA GLY A 51 -17.71 -12.50 6.20
C GLY A 51 -16.46 -11.85 6.81
N GLY A 52 -15.62 -11.17 6.01
CA GLY A 52 -14.54 -10.31 6.52
C GLY A 52 -15.12 -9.19 7.37
N LEU A 53 -14.79 -9.20 8.66
CA LEU A 53 -15.23 -8.18 9.61
C LEU A 53 -14.27 -6.98 9.62
N ASN A 54 -14.77 -5.82 10.02
CA ASN A 54 -13.93 -4.65 10.25
C ASN A 54 -12.89 -4.95 11.35
N PRO A 55 -11.64 -4.46 11.26
CA PRO A 55 -10.61 -4.58 12.30
C PRO A 55 -11.10 -4.32 13.75
N ASN A 56 -11.95 -3.32 13.94
CA ASN A 56 -12.53 -2.98 15.25
C ASN A 56 -13.52 -4.04 15.74
N GLU A 57 -14.28 -4.65 14.84
CA GLU A 57 -15.20 -5.74 15.17
C GLU A 57 -14.44 -7.03 15.51
N ILE A 58 -13.37 -7.33 14.75
CA ILE A 58 -12.46 -8.44 15.06
C ILE A 58 -11.88 -8.24 16.46
N LYS A 59 -11.34 -7.04 16.75
CA LYS A 59 -10.81 -6.69 18.08
C LYS A 59 -11.85 -6.88 19.19
N LYS A 60 -13.07 -6.37 18.97
CA LYS A 60 -14.17 -6.49 19.96
C LYS A 60 -14.52 -7.95 20.24
N ARG A 61 -14.59 -8.80 19.21
CA ARG A 61 -14.87 -10.23 19.38
C ARG A 61 -13.68 -10.95 20.02
N ALA A 62 -12.44 -10.60 19.66
CA ALA A 62 -11.24 -11.18 20.25
C ALA A 62 -11.14 -10.95 21.76
N LEU A 63 -11.57 -9.77 22.23
CA LEU A 63 -11.59 -9.41 23.66
C LEU A 63 -12.84 -9.91 24.40
N SER A 64 -13.80 -10.50 23.68
CA SER A 64 -15.05 -11.01 24.25
C SER A 64 -14.87 -12.43 24.76
N ASN A 65 -15.35 -12.69 25.98
CA ASN A 65 -15.39 -14.03 26.56
C ASN A 65 -16.68 -14.80 26.23
N HIS A 66 -17.51 -14.28 25.32
CA HIS A 66 -18.73 -14.97 24.90
C HIS A 66 -18.38 -16.22 24.07
N GLU A 67 -19.06 -17.34 24.32
CA GLU A 67 -18.74 -18.64 23.69
C GLU A 67 -18.69 -18.57 22.16
N SER A 68 -19.62 -17.83 21.54
CA SER A 68 -19.65 -17.63 20.09
C SER A 68 -18.43 -16.87 19.56
N ASP A 69 -17.87 -15.95 20.34
CA ASP A 69 -16.74 -15.13 19.93
C ASP A 69 -15.42 -15.89 20.10
N VAL A 70 -15.31 -16.73 21.13
CA VAL A 70 -14.21 -17.68 21.30
C VAL A 70 -14.16 -18.67 20.13
N GLU A 71 -15.32 -19.20 19.72
CA GLU A 71 -15.40 -20.11 18.57
C GLU A 71 -15.09 -19.41 17.25
N PHE A 72 -15.56 -18.17 17.08
CA PHE A 72 -15.15 -17.32 15.96
C PHE A 72 -13.62 -17.15 15.90
N GLY A 73 -12.98 -16.82 17.03
CA GLY A 73 -11.54 -16.64 17.11
C GLY A 73 -10.77 -17.90 16.69
N LYS A 74 -11.16 -19.07 17.21
CA LYS A 74 -10.54 -20.35 16.82
C LYS A 74 -10.66 -20.61 15.32
N ARG A 75 -11.84 -20.38 14.74
CA ARG A 75 -12.08 -20.56 13.31
C ARG A 75 -11.28 -19.59 12.46
N LEU A 76 -11.14 -18.33 12.89
CA LEU A 76 -10.33 -17.35 12.18
C LEU A 76 -8.86 -17.73 12.19
N LEU A 77 -8.30 -18.11 13.35
CA LEU A 77 -6.90 -18.54 13.43
C LEU A 77 -6.63 -19.78 12.58
N ALA A 78 -7.52 -20.77 12.61
CA ALA A 78 -7.41 -21.97 11.78
C ALA A 78 -7.44 -21.64 10.28
N PHE A 79 -8.33 -20.73 9.85
CA PHE A 79 -8.38 -20.25 8.47
C PHE A 79 -7.08 -19.54 8.06
N LEU A 80 -6.52 -18.70 8.93
CA LEU A 80 -5.27 -17.99 8.65
C LEU A 80 -4.06 -18.94 8.61
N ASP A 81 -4.00 -19.92 9.50
CA ASP A 81 -2.95 -20.94 9.53
C ASP A 81 -2.96 -21.85 8.31
N ASP A 82 -4.13 -22.11 7.73
CA ASP A 82 -4.31 -22.86 6.47
C ASP A 82 -3.96 -22.00 5.24
N THR A 83 -4.32 -20.72 5.28
CA THR A 83 -4.14 -19.80 4.14
C THR A 83 -2.70 -19.29 4.00
N ILE A 84 -2.01 -19.05 5.13
CA ILE A 84 -0.71 -18.37 5.17
C ILE A 84 0.37 -19.33 5.65
N SER A 85 1.38 -19.50 4.80
CA SER A 85 2.59 -20.28 5.06
C SER A 85 3.81 -19.37 5.18
N ASN A 86 4.76 -19.74 6.04
CA ASN A 86 6.03 -19.02 6.26
C ASN A 86 7.16 -20.00 6.61
N SER A 87 7.12 -21.18 6.02
CA SER A 87 8.13 -22.22 6.20
C SER A 87 8.53 -22.78 4.86
N ILE A 88 9.78 -23.20 4.75
CA ILE A 88 10.26 -23.98 3.63
C ILE A 88 9.74 -25.41 3.78
N PRO A 89 9.02 -25.96 2.78
CA PRO A 89 8.61 -27.36 2.80
C PRO A 89 9.81 -28.32 2.91
N GLU A 90 9.60 -29.44 3.57
CA GLU A 90 10.61 -30.49 3.69
C GLU A 90 10.96 -31.08 2.31
N ASP A 91 12.21 -31.55 2.17
CA ASP A 91 12.64 -32.25 0.97
C ASP A 91 12.09 -33.68 0.98
N PRO A 92 11.22 -34.08 0.03
CA PRO A 92 10.53 -35.36 0.09
C PRO A 92 11.48 -36.56 -0.15
N ASP A 93 12.47 -36.41 -1.04
CA ASP A 93 13.55 -37.37 -1.28
C ASP A 93 14.62 -36.72 -2.17
N PRO A 94 15.92 -36.78 -1.82
CA PRO A 94 17.01 -36.31 -2.68
C PRO A 94 17.09 -36.98 -4.07
N ARG A 95 16.45 -38.15 -4.25
CA ARG A 95 16.40 -38.88 -5.52
C ARG A 95 15.31 -38.39 -6.47
N VAL A 96 14.33 -37.65 -5.97
CA VAL A 96 13.29 -37.04 -6.80
C VAL A 96 13.89 -35.82 -7.48
N THR A 97 13.85 -35.81 -8.81
CA THR A 97 14.40 -34.74 -9.64
C THR A 97 13.31 -34.00 -10.38
N VAL A 98 13.33 -32.67 -10.31
CA VAL A 98 12.37 -31.79 -10.98
C VAL A 98 13.08 -30.76 -11.86
N PRO A 99 12.38 -30.13 -12.83
CA PRO A 99 13.00 -29.12 -13.69
C PRO A 99 13.65 -27.96 -12.93
N SER A 100 13.11 -27.59 -11.76
CA SER A 100 13.60 -26.52 -10.89
C SER A 100 14.87 -26.87 -10.11
N ASP A 101 15.34 -28.11 -10.15
CA ASP A 101 16.69 -28.45 -9.63
C ASP A 101 17.79 -27.95 -10.57
N ASN A 102 17.50 -27.90 -11.88
CA ASN A 102 18.49 -27.58 -12.92
C ASN A 102 18.33 -26.15 -13.48
N HIS A 103 17.17 -25.53 -13.27
CA HIS A 103 16.85 -24.20 -13.78
C HIS A 103 16.26 -23.34 -12.67
N HIS A 104 16.32 -22.01 -12.84
CA HIS A 104 15.68 -21.10 -11.90
C HIS A 104 14.18 -21.45 -11.76
N PRO A 105 13.64 -21.65 -10.56
CA PRO A 105 12.25 -22.10 -10.37
C PRO A 105 11.20 -21.23 -11.08
N CYS A 106 11.41 -19.90 -11.14
CA CYS A 106 10.52 -18.97 -11.87
C CYS A 106 10.59 -19.08 -13.41
N SER A 107 11.56 -19.80 -13.96
CA SER A 107 11.78 -19.93 -15.41
C SER A 107 11.22 -21.21 -16.02
N VAL A 108 10.75 -22.13 -15.17
CA VAL A 108 10.16 -23.41 -15.57
C VAL A 108 8.67 -23.44 -15.24
N ARG A 109 7.91 -24.29 -15.94
CA ARG A 109 6.52 -24.55 -15.59
C ARG A 109 6.46 -25.42 -14.33
N GLY A 110 5.38 -25.26 -13.57
CA GLY A 110 5.09 -26.16 -12.45
C GLY A 110 4.76 -27.58 -12.89
N MET A 111 4.66 -28.47 -11.91
CA MET A 111 4.38 -29.88 -12.17
C MET A 111 2.98 -30.07 -12.80
N PRO A 112 2.83 -30.89 -13.85
CA PRO A 112 1.52 -31.20 -14.44
C PRO A 112 0.63 -31.90 -13.40
N LEU A 113 -0.63 -31.52 -13.28
CA LEU A 113 -1.57 -32.13 -12.32
C LEU A 113 -2.18 -33.46 -12.80
N GLU A 114 -1.76 -33.96 -13.97
CA GLU A 114 -2.37 -35.10 -14.68
C GLU A 114 -1.63 -36.45 -14.47
N SER A 115 -0.50 -36.47 -13.76
CA SER A 115 0.32 -37.68 -13.57
C SER A 115 -0.17 -38.61 -12.44
N ASP A 116 0.56 -39.68 -12.14
CA ASP A 116 0.24 -40.63 -11.06
C ASP A 116 0.35 -39.97 -9.66
N VAL A 117 -0.70 -40.09 -8.84
CA VAL A 117 -0.96 -39.29 -7.62
C VAL A 117 0.20 -39.33 -6.62
N ASP A 118 0.82 -40.50 -6.43
CA ASP A 118 1.89 -40.66 -5.46
C ASP A 118 3.21 -40.03 -5.94
N SER A 119 3.61 -40.25 -7.19
CA SER A 119 4.79 -39.61 -7.79
C SER A 119 4.63 -38.10 -7.95
N LEU A 120 3.42 -37.64 -8.29
CA LEU A 120 3.05 -36.24 -8.33
C LEU A 120 3.27 -35.53 -7.01
N SER A 121 2.93 -36.19 -5.90
CA SER A 121 3.02 -35.57 -4.58
C SER A 121 4.46 -35.19 -4.22
N ALA A 122 5.42 -36.10 -4.46
CA ALA A 122 6.82 -35.89 -4.16
C ALA A 122 7.48 -34.88 -5.12
N GLU A 123 7.22 -34.98 -6.42
CA GLU A 123 7.74 -34.02 -7.40
C GLU A 123 7.19 -32.60 -7.15
N ARG A 124 5.88 -32.48 -6.89
CA ARG A 124 5.24 -31.19 -6.59
C ARG A 124 5.80 -30.59 -5.29
N GLN A 125 5.98 -31.39 -4.24
CA GLN A 125 6.57 -30.92 -2.99
C GLN A 125 8.03 -30.47 -3.18
N LYS A 126 8.83 -31.21 -3.96
CA LYS A 126 10.20 -30.83 -4.30
C LYS A 126 10.24 -29.50 -5.07
N ASP A 127 9.39 -29.34 -6.06
CA ASP A 127 9.30 -28.10 -6.85
C ASP A 127 8.83 -26.92 -5.99
N LEU A 128 7.78 -27.10 -5.17
CA LEU A 128 7.31 -26.08 -4.22
C LEU A 128 8.45 -25.65 -3.27
N ARG A 129 9.18 -26.60 -2.69
CA ARG A 129 10.34 -26.31 -1.85
C ARG A 129 11.36 -25.44 -2.57
N ASN A 130 11.72 -25.79 -3.81
CA ASN A 130 12.69 -25.04 -4.61
C ASN A 130 12.21 -23.60 -4.89
N ILE A 131 10.94 -23.40 -5.22
CA ILE A 131 10.37 -22.08 -5.44
C ILE A 131 10.35 -21.26 -4.14
N VAL A 132 9.92 -21.84 -3.02
CA VAL A 132 9.86 -21.14 -1.72
C VAL A 132 11.26 -20.72 -1.29
N LEU A 133 12.26 -21.61 -1.40
CA LEU A 133 13.66 -21.29 -1.12
C LEU A 133 14.18 -20.13 -1.98
N GLN A 134 13.86 -20.13 -3.27
CA GLN A 134 14.37 -19.12 -4.18
C GLN A 134 13.63 -17.78 -4.06
N CYS A 135 12.32 -17.81 -3.83
CA CYS A 135 11.46 -16.64 -3.94
C CYS A 135 11.04 -16.04 -2.59
N GLN A 136 11.06 -16.81 -1.50
CA GLN A 136 10.54 -16.36 -0.20
C GLN A 136 11.58 -16.29 0.89
N SER A 137 12.71 -16.98 0.74
CA SER A 137 13.80 -16.88 1.70
C SER A 137 14.49 -15.52 1.61
N HIS A 138 14.60 -14.88 2.76
CA HIS A 138 15.27 -13.62 2.93
C HIS A 138 16.77 -13.83 3.14
N SER A 139 17.57 -12.94 2.57
CA SER A 139 18.98 -12.79 2.90
C SER A 139 19.25 -11.31 3.11
N HIS A 140 19.77 -10.95 4.27
CA HIS A 140 19.94 -9.54 4.61
C HIS A 140 20.90 -8.86 3.62
N SER A 141 20.49 -7.68 3.17
CA SER A 141 21.25 -6.84 2.27
C SER A 141 21.34 -5.42 2.83
N LYS A 142 22.08 -4.53 2.15
CA LYS A 142 22.16 -3.11 2.55
C LYS A 142 20.77 -2.45 2.68
N THR A 143 19.80 -2.89 1.88
CA THR A 143 18.42 -2.37 1.92
C THR A 143 17.73 -2.66 3.25
N CYS A 144 18.05 -3.80 3.88
CA CYS A 144 17.46 -4.19 5.17
C CYS A 144 17.83 -3.21 6.28
N PHE A 145 18.98 -2.56 6.16
CA PHE A 145 19.53 -1.65 7.17
C PHE A 145 19.53 -0.19 6.70
N LYS A 146 18.75 0.14 5.66
CA LYS A 146 18.72 1.48 5.05
C LYS A 146 18.42 2.58 6.08
N TYR A 147 17.58 2.29 7.07
CA TYR A 147 17.15 3.26 8.09
C TYR A 147 17.77 3.00 9.47
N TRP A 148 18.70 2.05 9.57
CA TRP A 148 19.37 1.78 10.83
C TRP A 148 20.31 2.96 11.16
N ARG A 149 20.02 3.65 12.26
CA ARG A 149 20.67 4.91 12.66
C ARG A 149 22.04 4.72 13.34
N GLY A 150 22.46 3.47 13.53
CA GLY A 150 23.79 3.12 14.03
C GLY A 150 23.76 2.51 15.44
N PRO A 151 24.95 2.17 15.99
CA PRO A 151 25.10 1.63 17.34
C PRO A 151 24.65 2.65 18.41
N PRO A 152 24.25 2.22 19.63
CA PRO A 152 24.61 0.94 20.27
C PRO A 152 23.67 -0.24 19.97
N GLU A 153 22.60 -0.04 19.20
CA GLU A 153 21.59 -1.07 18.96
C GLU A 153 22.03 -2.10 17.89
N PRO A 154 21.58 -3.37 18.01
CA PRO A 154 21.79 -4.35 16.96
C PRO A 154 21.11 -3.90 15.67
N LYS A 155 21.67 -4.30 14.53
CA LYS A 155 21.07 -4.03 13.22
C LYS A 155 19.74 -4.78 13.12
N THR A 156 18.64 -4.04 13.16
CA THR A 156 17.30 -4.58 12.92
C THR A 156 16.98 -4.58 11.42
N CYS A 157 16.40 -5.68 10.94
CA CYS A 157 15.93 -5.76 9.57
C CYS A 157 14.67 -4.91 9.43
N ARG A 158 14.66 -3.94 8.51
CA ARG A 158 13.47 -3.11 8.21
C ARG A 158 12.21 -3.94 7.91
N PHE A 159 12.37 -5.15 7.37
CA PHE A 159 11.25 -6.02 7.03
C PHE A 159 10.78 -6.91 8.19
N ASP A 160 11.38 -6.76 9.37
CA ASP A 160 11.13 -7.59 10.55
C ASP A 160 11.31 -9.11 10.28
N LEU A 161 12.36 -9.42 9.50
CA LEU A 161 12.75 -10.80 9.19
C LEU A 161 14.04 -11.13 9.94
N HIS A 162 13.92 -12.04 10.91
CA HIS A 162 14.99 -12.47 11.80
C HIS A 162 14.87 -13.96 12.11
N GLU A 163 15.99 -14.64 12.35
CA GLU A 163 15.99 -16.08 12.69
C GLU A 163 15.24 -16.38 13.99
N ASP A 164 15.30 -15.45 14.95
CA ASP A 164 14.63 -15.57 16.25
C ASP A 164 13.11 -15.31 16.18
N ASN A 165 12.58 -14.83 15.04
CA ASN A 165 11.15 -14.61 14.86
C ASN A 165 10.46 -15.98 14.68
N PHE A 166 10.17 -16.65 15.80
CA PHE A 166 9.53 -17.96 15.84
C PHE A 166 8.30 -17.95 16.76
N ARG A 167 7.19 -18.47 16.24
CA ARG A 167 5.94 -18.66 16.97
C ARG A 167 5.25 -19.93 16.48
N ALA A 168 5.11 -20.93 17.35
CA ALA A 168 4.59 -22.25 16.95
C ALA A 168 3.09 -22.26 16.62
N ILE A 169 2.30 -21.38 17.25
CA ILE A 169 0.84 -21.33 17.11
C ILE A 169 0.35 -19.90 16.94
N SER A 170 -0.72 -19.73 16.18
CA SER A 170 -1.43 -18.47 16.09
C SER A 170 -2.29 -18.24 17.34
N SER A 171 -2.39 -17.00 17.81
CA SER A 171 -3.18 -16.65 19.00
C SER A 171 -3.67 -15.20 18.95
N PHE A 172 -4.70 -14.88 19.74
CA PHE A 172 -5.03 -13.49 20.07
C PHE A 172 -4.29 -13.06 21.32
N ASP A 173 -3.88 -11.79 21.34
CA ASP A 173 -3.48 -11.12 22.58
C ASP A 173 -4.73 -10.87 23.46
N PRO A 174 -4.73 -11.33 24.72
CA PRO A 174 -5.90 -11.22 25.59
C PRO A 174 -6.19 -9.80 26.08
N GLU A 175 -5.22 -8.88 26.01
CA GLU A 175 -5.36 -7.51 26.49
C GLU A 175 -5.64 -6.54 25.33
N THR A 176 -4.93 -6.70 24.22
CA THR A 176 -5.01 -5.79 23.08
C THR A 176 -5.99 -6.27 22.01
N GLY A 177 -6.29 -7.56 21.97
CA GLY A 177 -7.09 -8.21 20.94
C GLY A 177 -6.37 -8.35 19.61
N GLU A 178 -5.05 -8.14 19.57
CA GLU A 178 -4.23 -8.26 18.37
C GLU A 178 -4.00 -9.71 17.97
N ILE A 179 -3.89 -9.95 16.66
CA ILE A 179 -3.63 -11.28 16.13
C ILE A 179 -2.13 -11.49 16.02
N HIS A 180 -1.65 -12.52 16.67
CA HIS A 180 -0.31 -13.01 16.51
C HIS A 180 -0.31 -14.28 15.67
N LEU A 181 0.19 -14.19 14.45
CA LEU A 181 0.26 -15.33 13.54
C LEU A 181 1.43 -16.25 13.89
N ARG A 182 1.22 -17.55 13.69
CA ARG A 182 2.25 -18.57 13.67
C ARG A 182 3.35 -18.17 12.69
N CYS A 183 4.60 -18.28 13.13
CA CYS A 183 5.80 -18.05 12.32
C CYS A 183 6.77 -19.21 12.54
N LEU A 184 6.91 -20.10 11.56
CA LEU A 184 7.79 -21.27 11.70
C LEU A 184 9.21 -21.00 11.19
N ASN A 185 9.40 -19.98 10.35
CA ASN A 185 10.71 -19.52 9.92
C ASN A 185 10.69 -18.01 9.70
N GLY A 186 11.31 -17.26 10.62
CA GLY A 186 11.33 -15.80 10.59
C GLY A 186 12.16 -15.17 9.47
N LEU A 187 12.86 -15.96 8.64
CA LEU A 187 13.52 -15.50 7.42
C LEU A 187 12.72 -15.81 6.15
N VAL A 188 11.49 -16.31 6.25
CA VAL A 188 10.64 -16.63 5.10
C VAL A 188 9.44 -15.69 5.09
N ASN A 189 9.22 -14.97 3.98
CA ASN A 189 8.03 -14.13 3.84
C ASN A 189 6.75 -14.98 3.94
N ASN A 190 5.65 -14.35 4.34
CA ASN A 190 4.34 -14.98 4.29
C ASN A 190 3.91 -15.20 2.83
N PHE A 191 3.52 -16.42 2.48
CA PHE A 191 3.00 -16.77 1.15
C PHE A 191 1.78 -17.68 1.28
N ASN A 192 1.00 -17.81 0.20
CA ASN A 192 0.01 -18.88 0.07
C ASN A 192 0.56 -19.95 -0.87
N THR A 193 0.46 -21.22 -0.47
CA THR A 193 1.04 -22.35 -1.20
C THR A 193 0.51 -22.44 -2.63
N THR A 194 -0.80 -22.36 -2.83
CA THR A 194 -1.39 -22.45 -4.16
C THR A 194 -1.01 -21.25 -5.04
N MET A 195 -0.94 -20.04 -4.46
CA MET A 195 -0.52 -18.83 -5.18
C MET A 195 0.93 -18.94 -5.66
N ILE A 196 1.86 -19.36 -4.79
CA ILE A 196 3.27 -19.41 -5.17
C ILE A 196 3.55 -20.51 -6.21
N GLU A 197 2.83 -21.63 -6.18
CA GLU A 197 2.95 -22.66 -7.21
C GLU A 197 2.47 -22.18 -8.59
N ALA A 198 1.38 -21.42 -8.62
CA ALA A 198 0.80 -20.90 -9.85
C ALA A 198 1.58 -19.70 -10.41
N LEU A 199 1.97 -18.77 -9.54
CA LEU A 199 2.61 -17.51 -9.92
C LEU A 199 4.13 -17.64 -10.04
N ARG A 200 4.75 -18.55 -9.27
CA ARG A 200 6.19 -18.84 -9.26
C ARG A 200 7.06 -17.61 -9.12
N ASN A 201 6.65 -16.66 -8.29
CA ASN A 201 7.40 -15.43 -8.01
C ASN A 201 7.29 -15.06 -6.52
N ASN A 202 8.10 -14.11 -6.09
CA ASN A 202 8.05 -13.57 -4.73
C ASN A 202 6.68 -12.91 -4.49
N MET A 203 6.12 -13.15 -3.30
CA MET A 203 4.85 -12.60 -2.84
C MET A 203 4.90 -12.43 -1.33
N ASP A 204 4.09 -11.53 -0.80
CA ASP A 204 3.96 -11.28 0.64
C ASP A 204 2.46 -11.13 0.95
N ILE A 205 1.84 -12.20 1.44
CA ILE A 205 0.43 -12.19 1.84
C ILE A 205 0.30 -11.78 3.30
N LYS A 206 -0.57 -10.80 3.58
CA LYS A 206 -0.84 -10.34 4.94
C LYS A 206 -2.34 -10.25 5.18
N PHE A 207 -2.78 -10.74 6.33
CA PHE A 207 -4.15 -10.53 6.81
C PHE A 207 -4.24 -9.17 7.51
N ILE A 208 -5.21 -8.35 7.12
CA ILE A 208 -5.49 -7.09 7.79
C ILE A 208 -6.43 -7.39 8.96
N GLY A 209 -5.83 -7.63 10.12
CA GLY A 209 -6.51 -8.09 11.33
C GLY A 209 -7.06 -6.97 12.20
N SER A 210 -6.86 -7.09 13.51
CA SER A 210 -7.30 -6.15 14.54
C SER A 210 -6.17 -5.24 15.01
N GLY A 211 -6.52 -4.11 15.62
CA GLY A 211 -5.56 -3.28 16.38
C GLY A 211 -4.76 -2.30 15.55
N ALA A 212 -3.60 -1.89 16.09
CA ALA A 212 -2.74 -0.88 15.48
C ALA A 212 -2.04 -1.42 14.22
N SER A 213 -1.68 -2.71 14.24
CA SER A 213 -1.09 -3.42 13.09
C SER A 213 -1.95 -3.34 11.83
N ALA A 214 -3.27 -3.47 11.96
CA ALA A 214 -4.21 -3.35 10.84
C ALA A 214 -4.21 -1.96 10.21
N LYS A 215 -4.18 -0.91 11.05
CA LYS A 215 -4.08 0.49 10.58
C LYS A 215 -2.75 0.72 9.87
N GLY A 216 -1.64 0.23 10.44
CA GLY A 216 -0.31 0.32 9.84
C GLY A 216 -0.26 -0.33 8.45
N ILE A 217 -0.82 -1.52 8.29
CA ILE A 217 -0.89 -2.20 6.98
C ILE A 217 -1.74 -1.40 5.99
N LEU A 218 -2.88 -0.84 6.42
CA LEU A 218 -3.73 -0.01 5.56
C LEU A 218 -2.98 1.24 5.07
N TYR A 219 -2.25 1.94 5.95
CA TYR A 219 -1.43 3.08 5.56
C TYR A 219 -0.33 2.68 4.57
N TYR A 220 0.38 1.59 4.87
CA TYR A 220 1.41 1.05 3.98
C TYR A 220 0.85 0.77 2.59
N ILE A 221 -0.27 0.03 2.49
CA ILE A 221 -0.87 -0.30 1.19
C ILE A 221 -1.37 0.96 0.48
N THR A 222 -1.96 1.91 1.22
CA THR A 222 -2.39 3.18 0.65
C THR A 222 -1.22 3.92 0.02
N ASP A 223 -0.05 3.98 0.67
CA ASP A 223 1.15 4.60 0.12
C ASP A 223 1.58 3.96 -1.21
N TYR A 224 1.53 2.63 -1.35
CA TYR A 224 1.84 1.98 -2.64
C TYR A 224 0.79 2.28 -3.71
N ILE A 225 -0.49 2.32 -3.35
CA ILE A 225 -1.57 2.61 -4.29
C ILE A 225 -1.50 4.06 -4.76
N THR A 226 -1.18 5.00 -3.87
CA THR A 226 -1.13 6.44 -4.16
C THR A 226 0.26 6.92 -4.57
N LYS A 227 1.23 6.01 -4.67
CA LYS A 227 2.62 6.35 -4.98
C LYS A 227 2.72 7.10 -6.29
N SER A 228 3.16 8.36 -6.20
CA SER A 228 3.38 9.17 -7.39
C SER A 228 4.42 8.52 -8.29
N GLN A 229 4.07 8.32 -9.56
CA GLN A 229 5.03 7.86 -10.58
C GLN A 229 6.18 8.86 -10.78
N LEU A 230 5.96 10.14 -10.44
CA LEU A 230 6.96 11.19 -10.53
C LEU A 230 7.47 11.60 -9.15
N LYS A 231 8.77 11.43 -8.92
CA LYS A 231 9.42 11.94 -7.71
C LYS A 231 9.51 13.45 -7.74
N THR A 232 9.32 14.10 -6.60
CA THR A 232 9.28 15.56 -6.45
C THR A 232 10.53 16.26 -6.99
N HIS A 233 11.73 15.70 -6.77
CA HIS A 233 12.97 16.29 -7.28
C HIS A 233 13.04 16.28 -8.83
N ILE A 234 12.44 15.29 -9.48
CA ILE A 234 12.33 15.27 -10.95
C ILE A 234 11.37 16.37 -11.38
N ALA A 235 10.24 16.52 -10.67
CA ALA A 235 9.29 17.61 -10.88
C ALA A 235 10.00 18.98 -10.80
N PHE A 236 10.74 19.25 -9.73
CA PHE A 236 11.46 20.52 -9.57
C PHE A 236 12.52 20.75 -10.64
N ALA A 237 13.29 19.72 -11.02
CA ALA A 237 14.26 19.84 -12.11
C ALA A 237 13.59 20.16 -13.46
N MET A 238 12.41 19.59 -13.72
CA MET A 238 11.62 19.91 -14.92
C MET A 238 11.06 21.33 -14.88
N LEU A 239 10.64 21.80 -13.71
CA LEU A 239 10.18 23.19 -13.53
C LEU A 239 11.32 24.17 -13.75
N GLU A 240 12.49 23.91 -13.19
CA GLU A 240 13.70 24.71 -13.40
C GLU A 240 14.05 24.75 -14.89
N LEU A 241 14.00 23.62 -15.59
CA LEU A 241 14.24 23.55 -17.04
C LEU A 241 13.20 24.36 -17.83
N ALA A 242 11.93 24.33 -17.42
CA ALA A 242 10.86 25.10 -18.05
C ALA A 242 11.09 26.61 -17.87
N VAL A 243 11.48 27.04 -16.67
CA VAL A 243 11.84 28.44 -16.37
C VAL A 243 13.06 28.88 -17.17
N LYS A 244 14.13 28.08 -17.22
CA LYS A 244 15.32 28.37 -18.06
C LYS A 244 14.94 28.52 -19.54
N LYS A 245 14.05 27.66 -20.06
CA LYS A 245 13.57 27.72 -21.45
C LYS A 245 12.60 28.88 -21.73
N LEU A 246 12.07 29.55 -20.71
CA LEU A 246 11.24 30.75 -20.86
C LEU A 246 12.07 32.02 -20.96
N GLY A 247 13.33 32.00 -20.50
CA GLY A 247 14.18 33.19 -20.44
C GLY A 247 13.73 34.16 -19.36
N GLU A 248 14.35 35.34 -19.30
CA GLU A 248 13.98 36.40 -18.35
C GLU A 248 12.59 36.97 -18.66
N TYR A 249 11.90 37.49 -17.64
CA TYR A 249 10.61 38.14 -17.80
C TYR A 249 10.79 39.54 -18.37
N ASN A 250 10.05 39.86 -19.45
CA ASN A 250 10.03 41.20 -20.01
C ASN A 250 8.65 41.84 -19.82
N PRO A 251 8.47 42.81 -18.90
CA PRO A 251 7.17 43.44 -18.64
C PRO A 251 6.52 44.14 -19.84
N LEU A 252 7.30 44.46 -20.89
CA LEU A 252 6.81 45.13 -22.10
C LEU A 252 6.32 44.16 -23.17
N GLU A 253 6.75 42.90 -23.12
CA GLU A 253 6.48 41.89 -24.16
C GLU A 253 5.71 40.68 -23.63
N ASP A 254 5.83 40.38 -22.33
CA ASP A 254 5.23 39.24 -21.68
C ASP A 254 3.94 39.61 -20.95
N GLU A 255 2.81 39.15 -21.48
CA GLU A 255 1.57 39.09 -20.71
C GLU A 255 1.67 37.95 -19.68
N ILE A 256 1.44 38.25 -18.39
CA ILE A 256 1.58 37.32 -17.26
C ILE A 256 0.83 36.01 -17.50
N THR A 257 -0.43 36.10 -17.95
CA THR A 257 -1.31 34.96 -18.27
C THR A 257 -0.74 34.08 -19.38
N THR A 258 -0.23 34.69 -20.44
CA THR A 258 0.35 33.98 -21.59
C THR A 258 1.68 33.33 -21.21
N ARG A 259 2.49 34.01 -20.40
CA ARG A 259 3.75 33.49 -19.89
C ARG A 259 3.54 32.31 -18.93
N ALA A 260 2.57 32.40 -18.01
CA ALA A 260 2.21 31.31 -17.11
C ALA A 260 1.74 30.06 -17.88
N LYS A 261 0.89 30.23 -18.89
CA LYS A 261 0.48 29.11 -19.77
C LYS A 261 1.67 28.46 -20.48
N ARG A 262 2.60 29.26 -21.02
CA ARG A 262 3.83 28.76 -21.66
C ARG A 262 4.74 28.03 -20.66
N MET A 263 4.80 28.48 -19.41
CA MET A 263 5.52 27.79 -18.33
C MET A 263 4.96 26.40 -18.08
N LEU A 264 3.65 26.31 -17.86
CA LEU A 264 2.96 25.04 -17.62
C LEU A 264 3.12 24.08 -18.81
N GLN A 265 3.02 24.58 -20.05
CA GLN A 265 3.25 23.77 -21.24
C GLN A 265 4.70 23.25 -21.33
N LYS A 266 5.70 24.12 -21.16
CA LYS A 266 7.11 23.72 -21.19
C LYS A 266 7.44 22.73 -20.07
N TYR A 267 6.87 22.94 -18.90
CA TYR A 267 6.96 22.04 -17.75
C TYR A 267 6.37 20.66 -18.08
N ALA A 268 5.14 20.61 -18.61
CA ALA A 268 4.50 19.36 -19.00
C ALA A 268 5.28 18.62 -20.10
N TYR A 269 5.79 19.32 -21.11
CA TYR A 269 6.62 18.70 -22.14
C TYR A 269 7.95 18.19 -21.59
N ALA A 270 8.59 18.94 -20.69
CA ALA A 270 9.81 18.50 -20.04
C ALA A 270 9.57 17.22 -19.22
N MET A 271 8.48 17.19 -18.43
CA MET A 271 8.06 16.00 -17.70
C MET A 271 7.90 14.77 -18.61
N ILE A 272 7.14 14.88 -19.70
CA ILE A 272 6.90 13.74 -20.60
C ILE A 272 8.19 13.28 -21.29
N SER A 273 8.99 14.23 -21.80
CA SER A 273 10.20 13.92 -22.58
C SER A 273 11.38 13.38 -21.77
N GLN A 274 11.42 13.66 -20.47
CA GLN A 274 12.48 13.19 -19.58
C GLN A 274 12.04 12.00 -18.72
N GLN A 275 10.82 11.50 -18.90
CA GLN A 275 10.36 10.32 -18.20
C GLN A 275 11.01 9.07 -18.80
N GLU A 276 11.90 8.46 -18.03
CA GLU A 276 12.46 7.15 -18.37
C GLU A 276 11.46 6.05 -18.00
N LEU A 277 11.16 5.18 -18.97
CA LEU A 277 10.32 4.00 -18.80
C LEU A 277 11.17 2.75 -19.02
N SER A 278 10.95 1.73 -18.19
CA SER A 278 11.57 0.42 -18.41
C SER A 278 11.05 -0.23 -19.69
N ALA A 279 11.86 -1.11 -20.29
CA ALA A 279 11.45 -1.84 -21.49
C ALA A 279 10.17 -2.66 -21.25
N GLN A 280 10.00 -3.19 -20.04
CA GLN A 280 8.83 -3.93 -19.60
C GLN A 280 7.58 -3.05 -19.55
N GLN A 281 7.67 -1.83 -18.99
CA GLN A 281 6.59 -0.83 -19.02
C GLN A 281 6.17 -0.50 -20.44
N VAL A 282 7.14 -0.21 -21.31
CA VAL A 282 6.86 0.09 -22.71
C VAL A 282 6.18 -1.10 -23.39
N ALA A 283 6.66 -2.32 -23.20
CA ALA A 283 6.01 -3.51 -23.73
C ALA A 283 4.58 -3.70 -23.20
N SER A 284 4.36 -3.50 -21.89
CA SER A 284 3.03 -3.59 -21.28
C SER A 284 2.05 -2.60 -21.89
N TYR A 285 2.45 -1.34 -22.08
CA TYR A 285 1.63 -0.34 -22.72
C TYR A 285 1.37 -0.63 -24.21
N LEU A 286 2.39 -1.11 -24.94
CA LEU A 286 2.23 -1.48 -26.35
C LEU A 286 1.33 -2.71 -26.55
N LEU A 287 1.29 -3.61 -25.58
CA LEU A 287 0.44 -4.81 -25.57
C LEU A 287 -0.93 -4.55 -24.96
N ASP A 288 -1.25 -3.30 -24.60
CA ASP A 288 -2.52 -2.90 -23.99
C ASP A 288 -2.85 -3.70 -22.72
N PHE A 289 -1.82 -3.95 -21.90
CA PHE A 289 -1.99 -4.57 -20.60
C PHE A 289 -2.40 -3.51 -19.56
N GLU A 290 -3.40 -3.87 -18.78
CA GLU A 290 -3.89 -3.06 -17.66
C GLU A 290 -2.83 -2.91 -16.56
N ASP A 291 -2.74 -1.72 -16.00
CA ASP A 291 -1.90 -1.37 -14.84
C ASP A 291 -2.68 -1.37 -13.52
N HIS A 292 -3.99 -1.60 -13.56
CA HIS A 292 -4.84 -1.76 -12.39
C HIS A 292 -5.99 -2.74 -12.67
N PHE A 293 -6.48 -3.38 -11.61
CA PHE A 293 -7.55 -4.36 -11.67
C PHE A 293 -8.56 -4.04 -10.58
N THR A 294 -9.82 -3.86 -10.96
CA THR A 294 -10.88 -3.45 -10.05
C THR A 294 -12.11 -4.32 -10.18
N SER A 295 -12.67 -4.73 -9.05
CA SER A 295 -13.95 -5.45 -9.01
C SER A 295 -15.16 -4.52 -9.15
N HIS A 296 -14.99 -3.24 -8.83
CA HIS A 296 -16.05 -2.22 -8.86
C HIS A 296 -15.64 -1.02 -9.71
N SER A 297 -16.64 -0.24 -10.13
CA SER A 297 -16.40 1.07 -10.71
C SER A 297 -16.24 2.10 -9.59
N TYR A 298 -15.09 2.79 -9.57
CA TYR A 298 -14.82 3.86 -8.63
C TYR A 298 -15.15 5.22 -9.22
N ARG A 299 -15.35 6.21 -8.35
CA ARG A 299 -15.54 7.62 -8.73
C ARG A 299 -14.40 8.43 -8.14
N ASN A 300 -13.98 9.46 -8.86
CA ASN A 300 -13.00 10.40 -8.33
C ASN A 300 -13.57 11.04 -7.08
N PHE A 301 -12.82 10.96 -5.99
CA PHE A 301 -13.14 11.59 -4.72
C PHE A 301 -12.13 12.70 -4.48
N TYR A 302 -12.61 13.94 -4.47
CA TYR A 302 -11.73 15.11 -4.36
C TYR A 302 -11.56 15.52 -2.89
N TRP A 303 -10.54 14.94 -2.24
CA TRP A 303 -10.31 15.02 -0.79
C TRP A 303 -10.22 16.44 -0.23
N THR A 304 -9.53 17.37 -0.90
CA THR A 304 -9.20 18.71 -0.36
C THR A 304 -10.41 19.51 0.10
N SER A 305 -11.56 19.39 -0.59
CA SER A 305 -12.79 20.08 -0.16
C SER A 305 -13.33 19.51 1.15
N PHE A 306 -13.28 18.19 1.31
CA PHE A 306 -13.71 17.50 2.54
C PHE A 306 -12.73 17.77 3.69
N GLU A 307 -11.43 17.72 3.43
CA GLU A 307 -10.38 18.07 4.38
C GLU A 307 -10.55 19.50 4.90
N ASN A 308 -10.72 20.49 4.02
CA ASN A 308 -10.97 21.87 4.41
C ASN A 308 -12.27 22.02 5.23
N PHE A 309 -13.31 21.25 4.92
CA PHE A 309 -14.53 21.25 5.70
C PHE A 309 -14.33 20.65 7.09
N ILE A 310 -13.67 19.49 7.18
CA ILE A 310 -13.35 18.84 8.46
C ILE A 310 -12.48 19.76 9.31
N ASN A 311 -11.42 20.34 8.75
CA ASN A 311 -10.53 21.27 9.47
C ASN A 311 -11.24 22.53 9.96
N LYS A 312 -12.34 22.95 9.34
CA LYS A 312 -13.17 24.07 9.82
C LYS A 312 -14.05 23.66 11.01
N GLU A 313 -14.58 22.44 10.98
CA GLU A 313 -15.47 21.92 12.04
C GLU A 313 -14.70 21.38 13.25
N ASP A 314 -13.57 20.73 13.01
CA ASP A 314 -12.68 20.10 13.98
C ASP A 314 -11.21 20.32 13.57
N PRO A 315 -10.63 21.49 13.87
CA PRO A 315 -9.28 21.84 13.47
C PRO A 315 -8.26 20.90 14.12
N SER A 316 -7.43 20.23 13.31
CA SER A 316 -6.32 19.41 13.81
C SER A 316 -5.16 20.32 14.25
N PRO A 317 -4.92 20.51 15.57
CA PRO A 317 -3.91 21.44 16.05
C PRO A 317 -2.49 20.99 15.71
N GLU A 318 -2.27 19.69 15.47
CA GLU A 318 -0.97 19.13 15.09
C GLU A 318 -0.57 19.48 13.65
N CYS A 319 -1.56 19.69 12.77
CA CYS A 319 -1.35 20.02 11.36
C CYS A 319 -1.21 21.53 11.12
N TYR A 320 -1.79 22.34 12.00
CA TYR A 320 -1.84 23.80 11.87
C TYR A 320 -1.56 24.46 13.23
N PRO A 321 -0.29 24.47 13.69
CA PRO A 321 0.06 25.17 14.93
C PRO A 321 -0.35 26.63 14.83
N SER A 322 -1.25 27.05 15.72
CA SER A 322 -1.80 28.39 15.73
C SER A 322 -0.70 29.40 16.03
N LYS A 323 -0.44 30.32 15.08
CA LYS A 323 0.40 31.51 15.32
C LYS A 323 -0.34 32.46 16.28
N PHE A 324 -0.37 32.15 17.57
CA PHE A 324 -0.85 33.05 18.62
C PHE A 324 0.03 32.99 19.88
N SER A 325 1.22 33.59 19.80
CA SER A 325 1.70 34.57 20.78
C SER A 325 3.01 35.20 20.29
N ALA A 326 2.91 36.29 19.54
CA ALA A 326 4.02 37.22 19.43
C ALA A 326 4.10 38.03 20.74
N SER A 327 4.87 37.53 21.71
CA SER A 327 5.54 38.38 22.69
C SER A 327 7.03 38.33 22.39
N SER A 328 7.61 39.52 22.19
CA SER A 328 8.96 39.82 21.74
C SER A 328 10.08 38.95 22.34
N PRO A 329 11.19 38.72 21.61
CA PRO A 329 12.32 37.96 22.12
C PRO A 329 13.10 38.81 23.13
N GLU A 330 13.09 38.41 24.40
CA GLU A 330 14.18 38.77 25.31
C GLU A 330 15.32 37.76 25.11
N ASN A 331 16.49 38.30 24.83
CA ASN A 331 17.75 37.57 24.76
C ASN A 331 18.03 36.83 26.06
N THR A 332 18.10 35.51 25.99
CA THR A 332 18.95 34.70 26.85
C THR A 332 19.67 33.69 25.98
N GLU A 333 20.95 33.95 25.73
CA GLU A 333 21.94 32.90 25.53
C GLU A 333 21.91 31.97 26.75
N ILE A 334 21.99 30.65 26.54
CA ILE A 334 22.83 29.69 27.29
C ILE A 334 22.47 28.24 26.89
N ASP A 335 23.52 27.58 26.39
CA ASP A 335 23.99 26.20 26.57
C ASP A 335 23.13 24.97 26.25
N ASP A 336 23.66 24.23 25.26
CA ASP A 336 23.94 22.80 25.26
C ASP A 336 24.00 22.18 26.67
N ASP A 337 23.00 21.36 27.03
CA ASP A 337 23.25 20.13 27.78
C ASP A 337 22.09 19.14 27.70
N SER A 338 22.49 17.88 27.64
CA SER A 338 21.71 16.66 27.59
C SER A 338 20.75 16.49 28.78
N GLU A 339 19.52 16.02 28.50
CA GLU A 339 18.82 15.10 29.41
C GLU A 339 18.09 14.01 28.64
N SER A 340 18.58 12.79 28.85
CA SER A 340 17.91 11.52 28.61
C SER A 340 16.84 11.30 29.68
N GLU A 341 15.62 10.91 29.28
CA GLU A 341 14.85 9.92 30.04
C GLU A 341 14.13 8.94 29.11
N SER A 342 14.33 7.68 29.48
CA SER A 342 13.91 6.41 28.91
C SER A 342 12.49 6.00 29.31
N GLY A 343 11.82 5.19 28.49
CA GLY A 343 10.65 4.43 28.92
C GLY A 343 9.88 3.73 27.80
N ASP A 344 10.33 2.51 27.47
CA ASP A 344 9.71 1.36 26.80
C ASP A 344 8.27 1.42 26.21
N GLY A 345 8.12 0.78 25.04
CA GLY A 345 6.96 -0.05 24.72
C GLY A 345 6.30 0.25 23.38
N ASP A 346 6.56 -0.60 22.39
CA ASP A 346 5.73 -0.93 21.21
C ASP A 346 4.72 0.13 20.73
N GLU A 347 5.11 0.98 19.77
CA GLU A 347 4.19 1.62 18.83
C GLU A 347 4.80 1.77 17.43
N PRO A 348 4.01 1.70 16.34
CA PRO A 348 4.50 1.84 14.98
C PRO A 348 5.01 3.27 14.72
N ASP A 349 6.33 3.40 14.61
CA ASP A 349 7.14 4.50 14.04
C ASP A 349 6.40 5.83 13.71
N LEU A 350 6.06 6.59 14.75
CA LEU A 350 5.72 8.03 14.65
C LEU A 350 6.91 8.90 14.23
N VAL A 351 8.13 8.35 14.16
CA VAL A 351 9.34 9.08 13.73
C VAL A 351 9.29 9.47 12.25
N PHE A 352 8.54 8.73 11.42
CA PHE A 352 8.28 9.09 10.03
C PHE A 352 7.30 10.27 9.87
N LEU A 353 6.53 10.59 10.93
CA LEU A 353 5.61 11.72 10.93
C LEU A 353 6.39 13.05 10.99
N ASN A 354 7.51 13.10 11.73
CA ASN A 354 8.32 14.31 11.83
C ASN A 354 9.07 14.65 10.54
N ASP A 355 9.61 13.67 9.81
CA ASP A 355 10.31 13.91 8.53
C ASP A 355 9.35 14.38 7.40
N LEU A 356 8.04 14.15 7.55
CA LEU A 356 6.99 14.66 6.67
C LEU A 356 6.44 16.04 7.11
N LEU A 357 6.61 16.40 8.39
CA LEU A 357 6.29 17.73 8.93
C LEU A 357 7.45 18.74 8.73
N ASP A 358 8.68 18.27 8.55
CA ASP A 358 9.87 19.10 8.24
C ASP A 358 9.98 19.47 6.75
N GLY A 359 9.08 18.96 5.90
CA GLY A 359 8.85 19.46 4.55
C GLY A 359 8.03 20.75 4.53
N GLN A 360 8.39 21.74 5.37
CA GLN A 360 7.79 23.07 5.34
C GLN A 360 7.93 23.64 3.92
N PRO A 361 6.85 24.08 3.25
CA PRO A 361 7.01 25.03 2.17
C PRO A 361 7.58 26.32 2.79
N GLU A 362 8.79 26.71 2.36
CA GLU A 362 9.32 28.04 2.68
C GLU A 362 8.27 29.10 2.34
N ASP A 363 8.09 30.02 3.29
CA ASP A 363 7.11 31.09 3.33
C ASP A 363 6.77 31.70 1.96
N SER A 364 5.55 31.45 1.46
CA SER A 364 4.92 32.39 0.53
C SER A 364 4.19 33.46 1.36
N ASP A 365 4.92 34.51 1.68
CA ASP A 365 4.39 35.75 2.27
C ASP A 365 3.30 36.34 1.36
N GLY A 366 2.10 36.56 1.91
CA GLY A 366 0.99 37.24 1.23
C GLY A 366 -0.35 36.51 1.17
N THR A 367 -0.92 36.10 2.31
CA THR A 367 -2.37 35.83 2.39
C THR A 367 -3.12 37.16 2.36
N ALA A 368 -3.48 37.62 1.17
CA ALA A 368 -4.58 38.54 1.02
C ALA A 368 -5.87 37.81 1.45
N ASP A 369 -6.55 38.39 2.43
CA ASP A 369 -7.93 38.11 2.83
C ASP A 369 -8.83 38.05 1.59
N MET A 370 -9.10 36.83 1.12
CA MET A 370 -10.10 36.55 0.09
C MET A 370 -11.30 35.94 0.81
N GLY A 371 -12.20 36.80 1.25
CA GLY A 371 -13.54 36.43 1.67
C GLY A 371 -14.25 35.62 0.58
N ASP A 372 -15.12 34.70 1.02
CA ASP A 372 -16.05 33.94 0.19
C ASP A 372 -15.49 33.48 -1.16
N ALA A 373 -14.53 32.55 -1.12
CA ALA A 373 -14.15 31.81 -2.32
C ALA A 373 -15.35 31.00 -2.81
N GLU A 374 -16.00 31.52 -3.85
CA GLU A 374 -17.02 30.87 -4.66
C GLU A 374 -16.70 29.39 -4.86
N GLU A 375 -17.73 28.56 -4.65
CA GLU A 375 -17.70 27.10 -4.78
C GLU A 375 -16.88 26.67 -6.00
N GLU A 376 -15.76 25.99 -5.76
CA GLU A 376 -14.81 25.58 -6.79
C GLU A 376 -15.52 24.72 -7.86
N ILE A 377 -15.90 25.34 -8.99
CA ILE A 377 -16.46 24.63 -10.14
C ILE A 377 -15.35 23.77 -10.73
N ARG A 378 -15.43 22.47 -10.50
CA ARG A 378 -14.46 21.49 -11.03
C ARG A 378 -14.96 20.95 -12.36
N VAL A 379 -14.04 20.47 -13.20
CA VAL A 379 -14.34 19.88 -14.52
C VAL A 379 -13.85 18.44 -14.58
N SER A 380 -14.67 17.56 -15.12
CA SER A 380 -14.30 16.18 -15.46
C SER A 380 -14.61 15.87 -16.91
N PHE A 381 -14.29 14.67 -17.37
CA PHE A 381 -14.70 14.18 -18.68
C PHE A 381 -15.80 13.13 -18.48
N ASP A 382 -16.88 13.22 -19.26
CA ASP A 382 -17.90 12.17 -19.29
C ASP A 382 -17.40 10.91 -20.01
N GLY A 383 -18.21 9.85 -20.03
CA GLY A 383 -17.87 8.58 -20.69
C GLY A 383 -17.68 8.68 -22.22
N SER A 384 -17.92 9.84 -22.82
CA SER A 384 -17.65 10.15 -24.22
C SER A 384 -16.40 11.01 -24.43
N GLY A 385 -15.68 11.34 -23.35
CA GLY A 385 -14.50 12.21 -23.37
C GLY A 385 -14.83 13.70 -23.47
N LYS A 386 -16.08 14.12 -23.18
CA LYS A 386 -16.49 15.52 -23.20
C LYS A 386 -16.30 16.16 -21.83
N LEU A 387 -15.71 17.35 -21.80
CA LEU A 387 -15.54 18.13 -20.57
C LEU A 387 -16.91 18.53 -20.00
N VAL A 388 -17.20 18.17 -18.75
CA VAL A 388 -18.42 18.48 -18.02
C VAL A 388 -18.09 19.15 -16.68
N PRO A 389 -18.83 20.21 -16.28
CA PRO A 389 -18.72 20.76 -14.93
C PRO A 389 -19.23 19.73 -13.92
N MET A 390 -18.48 19.51 -12.85
CA MET A 390 -18.89 18.72 -11.70
C MET A 390 -19.49 19.62 -10.64
N GLY A 391 -20.60 19.17 -10.05
CA GLY A 391 -21.14 19.74 -8.82
C GLY A 391 -20.14 19.57 -7.66
N ASN A 392 -20.33 20.37 -6.61
CA ASN A 392 -19.53 20.28 -5.41
C ASN A 392 -19.85 18.97 -4.66
N GLN A 393 -18.96 17.97 -4.76
CA GLN A 393 -19.13 16.66 -4.10
C GLN A 393 -19.36 16.76 -2.60
N LEU A 394 -18.78 17.77 -1.94
CA LEU A 394 -19.01 18.02 -0.52
C LEU A 394 -20.45 18.49 -0.27
N ALA A 395 -20.96 19.41 -1.10
CA ALA A 395 -22.35 19.87 -1.00
C ALA A 395 -23.32 18.71 -1.27
N ASP A 396 -23.06 17.89 -2.29
CA ASP A 396 -23.83 16.68 -2.56
C ASP A 396 -23.83 15.73 -1.35
N TYR A 397 -22.66 15.53 -0.72
CA TYR A 397 -22.52 14.71 0.47
C TYR A 397 -23.29 15.28 1.67
N GLN A 398 -23.19 16.59 1.94
CA GLN A 398 -23.91 17.25 3.03
C GLN A 398 -25.43 17.20 2.82
N GLN A 399 -25.88 17.26 1.58
CA GLN A 399 -27.30 17.29 1.20
C GLN A 399 -27.87 15.92 0.81
N ARG A 400 -27.10 14.83 0.98
CA ARG A 400 -27.42 13.46 0.51
C ARG A 400 -28.68 12.82 1.12
N GLY A 401 -29.38 13.51 2.01
CA GLY A 401 -30.56 13.00 2.71
C GLY A 401 -30.22 11.85 3.68
N LYS A 402 -31.16 11.52 4.57
CA LYS A 402 -30.95 10.47 5.59
C LYS A 402 -30.92 9.06 5.01
N GLU A 403 -31.45 8.86 3.81
CA GLU A 403 -31.56 7.55 3.15
C GLU A 403 -30.19 6.98 2.76
N LEU A 404 -29.19 7.84 2.54
CA LEU A 404 -27.81 7.44 2.18
C LEU A 404 -26.90 7.22 3.41
N ASN A 405 -27.43 7.26 4.64
CA ASN A 405 -26.64 7.00 5.84
C ASN A 405 -26.17 5.54 5.95
N HIS A 406 -26.87 4.60 5.33
CA HIS A 406 -26.52 3.17 5.35
C HIS A 406 -25.55 2.76 4.23
N SER A 407 -25.35 3.59 3.20
CA SER A 407 -24.53 3.25 2.03
C SER A 407 -23.02 3.32 2.28
N LEU A 408 -22.59 3.94 3.39
CA LEU A 408 -21.18 4.01 3.81
C LEU A 408 -20.72 2.79 4.63
N GLN A 409 -21.64 1.87 4.97
CA GLN A 409 -21.31 0.64 5.70
C GLN A 409 -20.96 -0.54 4.77
N VAL A 410 -20.89 -0.31 3.45
CA VAL A 410 -20.67 -1.36 2.45
C VAL A 410 -19.38 -1.08 1.67
N ILE A 411 -18.23 -1.07 2.36
CA ILE A 411 -16.93 -1.48 1.81
C ILE A 411 -16.16 -2.20 2.93
#